data_AF-A0A1Y5E498-F1
#
_entry.id   AF-A0A1Y5E498-F1
#
_cell.length_a   1.000
_cell.length_b   1.000
_cell.length_c   1.000
_cell.angle_alpha   90.00
_cell.angle_beta   90.00
_cell.angle_gamma   90.00
#
_symmetry.space_group_name_H-M   'P 1'
#
loop_
_entity.id
_entity.type
_entity.pdbx_description
1 polymer ?
#
loop_
_entity_poly.entity_id
_entity_poly.type
_entity_poly.pdbx_seq_one_letter_code
_entity_poly.pdbx_strand_id
1 'polypeptide(L)'
;MKKLTKIIDRTPSNPAYITHKIRQQLAPFVLFDAGRVVGQEDLFVGWHPHSGVATVTLPYDAKLVHQDSMGNQDTIEDQGLQWMASGKGIWHKESYQGTNTKTDIGIMQLWILLPPNEEIANTRYFNLKNKDIVQFENTRILLGSYQGNKASHTISQDVSYLDVNLKAGESWHF
;
A
#
# COMPACT_ATOMS: atom_id res chain seq x y z
N MET A 1 7.97 7.50 -24.90
CA MET A 1 6.63 7.71 -24.29
C MET A 1 5.98 6.34 -24.07
N LYS A 2 5.53 6.03 -22.85
CA LYS A 2 4.74 4.81 -22.59
C LYS A 2 3.36 4.95 -23.26
N LYS A 3 2.78 3.86 -23.74
CA LYS A 3 1.42 3.85 -24.33
C LYS A 3 0.47 3.10 -23.41
N LEU A 4 -0.77 3.58 -23.30
CA LEU A 4 -1.83 2.85 -22.60
C LEU A 4 -2.17 1.58 -23.39
N THR A 5 -2.02 0.42 -22.77
CA THR A 5 -2.32 -0.89 -23.41
C THR A 5 -3.59 -1.52 -22.88
N LYS A 6 -4.04 -1.14 -21.67
CA LYS A 6 -5.21 -1.73 -21.01
C LYS A 6 -5.77 -0.80 -19.94
N ILE A 7 -7.10 -0.76 -19.82
CA ILE A 7 -7.83 -0.19 -18.68
C ILE A 7 -8.43 -1.36 -17.89
N ILE A 8 -8.32 -1.31 -16.56
CA ILE A 8 -8.86 -2.33 -15.66
C ILE A 8 -9.87 -1.64 -14.75
N ASP A 9 -11.14 -1.96 -14.95
CA ASP A 9 -12.22 -1.48 -14.09
C ASP A 9 -12.45 -2.44 -12.91
N ARG A 10 -12.73 -1.86 -11.75
CA ARG A 10 -13.11 -2.63 -10.56
C ARG A 10 -14.52 -3.21 -10.76
N THR A 11 -14.70 -4.47 -10.41
CA THR A 11 -16.01 -5.13 -10.43
C THR A 11 -16.64 -5.11 -9.04
N PRO A 12 -17.98 -5.05 -8.89
CA PRO A 12 -18.63 -5.07 -7.57
C PRO A 12 -18.27 -6.29 -6.72
N SER A 13 -17.99 -7.44 -7.34
CA SER A 13 -17.67 -8.70 -6.66
C SER A 13 -16.20 -8.88 -6.30
N ASN A 14 -15.30 -7.99 -6.72
CA ASN A 14 -13.89 -8.07 -6.40
C ASN A 14 -13.31 -6.67 -6.14
N PRO A 15 -12.83 -6.39 -4.92
CA PRO A 15 -12.34 -5.08 -4.59
C PRO A 15 -10.99 -4.73 -5.24
N ALA A 16 -10.23 -5.74 -5.70
CA ALA A 16 -8.87 -5.56 -6.19
C ALA A 16 -8.76 -5.35 -7.71
N TYR A 17 -7.86 -4.45 -8.10
CA TYR A 17 -7.44 -4.19 -9.49
C TYR A 17 -6.47 -5.23 -10.02
N ILE A 18 -5.48 -5.63 -9.21
CA ILE A 18 -4.57 -6.74 -9.52
C ILE A 18 -5.07 -7.98 -8.80
N THR A 19 -5.34 -9.03 -9.56
CA THR A 19 -5.91 -10.29 -9.09
C THR A 19 -5.08 -11.48 -9.58
N HIS A 20 -5.39 -12.68 -9.09
CA HIS A 20 -4.75 -13.92 -9.55
C HIS A 20 -4.79 -14.12 -11.08
N LYS A 21 -5.77 -13.52 -11.77
CA LYS A 21 -5.93 -13.64 -13.23
C LYS A 21 -4.88 -12.87 -14.03
N ILE A 22 -4.36 -11.77 -13.49
CA ILE A 22 -3.45 -10.86 -14.22
C ILE A 22 -2.10 -10.66 -13.55
N ARG A 23 -1.91 -11.13 -12.31
CA ARG A 23 -0.67 -10.94 -11.54
C ARG A 23 0.61 -11.35 -12.25
N GLN A 24 0.57 -12.38 -13.10
CA GLN A 24 1.76 -12.80 -13.87
C GLN A 24 2.20 -11.75 -14.89
N GLN A 25 1.26 -11.00 -15.47
CA GLN A 25 1.53 -9.95 -16.44
C GLN A 25 2.04 -8.66 -15.79
N LEU A 26 1.72 -8.47 -14.50
CA LEU A 26 2.03 -7.28 -13.71
C LEU A 26 3.10 -7.53 -12.65
N ALA A 27 3.73 -8.72 -12.66
CA ALA A 27 4.81 -9.03 -11.74
C ALA A 27 5.90 -7.93 -11.80
N PRO A 28 6.42 -7.48 -10.65
CA PRO A 28 6.31 -8.12 -9.33
C PRO A 28 5.05 -7.74 -8.53
N PHE A 29 4.12 -6.94 -9.06
CA PHE A 29 2.88 -6.57 -8.38
C PHE A 29 1.83 -7.69 -8.49
N VAL A 30 1.39 -8.23 -7.35
CA VAL A 30 0.56 -9.45 -7.33
C VAL A 30 -0.85 -9.25 -6.77
N LEU A 31 -1.09 -8.16 -6.06
CA LEU A 31 -2.40 -7.73 -5.61
C LEU A 31 -2.40 -6.21 -5.46
N PHE A 32 -3.50 -5.56 -5.83
CA PHE A 32 -3.72 -4.15 -5.53
C PHE A 32 -5.18 -3.95 -5.22
N ASP A 33 -5.50 -3.83 -3.94
CA ASP A 33 -6.84 -3.49 -3.46
C ASP A 33 -6.87 -2.01 -3.10
N ALA A 34 -7.73 -1.25 -3.78
CA ALA A 34 -7.85 0.17 -3.52
C ALA A 34 -9.30 0.63 -3.65
N GLY A 35 -9.77 1.43 -2.71
CA GLY A 35 -11.10 2.01 -2.75
C GLY A 35 -11.53 2.60 -1.43
N ARG A 36 -12.82 2.93 -1.36
CA ARG A 36 -13.44 3.53 -0.19
C ARG A 36 -14.68 2.75 0.20
N VAL A 37 -14.81 2.43 1.48
CA VAL A 37 -16.02 1.88 2.07
C VAL A 37 -16.76 3.04 2.72
N VAL A 38 -17.99 3.29 2.27
CA VAL A 38 -18.79 4.45 2.65
C VAL A 38 -19.71 4.09 3.80
N GLY A 39 -19.84 4.98 4.78
CA GLY A 39 -20.77 4.82 5.89
C GLY A 39 -20.36 3.79 6.94
N GLN A 40 -19.08 3.42 7.00
CA GLN A 40 -18.51 2.46 7.93
C GLN A 40 -17.49 3.14 8.85
N GLU A 41 -17.70 3.05 10.16
CA GLU A 41 -16.80 3.64 11.17
C GLU A 41 -15.54 2.80 11.38
N ASP A 42 -15.67 1.47 11.33
CA ASP A 42 -14.57 0.53 11.52
C ASP A 42 -14.62 -0.61 10.50
N LEU A 43 -13.45 -0.99 9.96
CA LEU A 43 -13.26 -2.19 9.17
C LEU A 43 -12.21 -3.07 9.83
N PHE A 44 -12.52 -4.35 10.02
CA PHE A 44 -11.63 -5.30 10.65
C PHE A 44 -11.30 -6.48 9.75
N VAL A 45 -10.00 -6.72 9.57
CA VAL A 45 -9.46 -7.94 8.97
C VAL A 45 -8.82 -8.75 10.09
N GLY A 46 -9.43 -9.90 10.40
CA GLY A 46 -8.97 -10.79 11.46
C GLY A 46 -7.57 -11.37 11.21
N TRP A 47 -7.10 -12.20 12.15
CA TRP A 47 -5.80 -12.86 12.03
C TRP A 47 -5.69 -13.65 10.72
N HIS A 48 -4.69 -13.31 9.91
CA HIS A 48 -4.39 -13.98 8.65
C HIS A 48 -2.88 -14.02 8.39
N PRO A 49 -2.38 -15.01 7.64
CA PRO A 49 -0.96 -15.14 7.35
C PRO A 49 -0.55 -14.46 6.03
N HIS A 50 0.69 -14.00 5.98
CA HIS A 50 1.42 -13.67 4.74
C HIS A 50 2.80 -14.32 4.73
N SER A 51 3.31 -14.60 3.53
CA SER A 51 4.69 -15.08 3.29
C SER A 51 5.12 -14.73 1.86
N GLY A 52 6.41 -14.44 1.64
CA GLY A 52 6.97 -14.22 0.31
C GLY A 52 6.57 -12.91 -0.39
N VAL A 53 5.83 -12.03 0.31
CA VAL A 53 5.39 -10.73 -0.23
C VAL A 53 5.73 -9.57 0.70
N ALA A 54 5.93 -8.39 0.12
CA ALA A 54 5.81 -7.13 0.82
C ALA A 54 4.42 -6.54 0.64
N THR A 55 3.74 -6.18 1.73
CA THR A 55 2.53 -5.37 1.69
C THR A 55 2.89 -3.90 1.83
N VAL A 56 2.20 -3.04 1.09
CA VAL A 56 2.31 -1.57 1.18
C VAL A 56 0.92 -1.04 1.42
N THR A 57 0.65 -0.58 2.63
CA THR A 57 -0.69 -0.18 3.08
C THR A 57 -0.75 1.33 3.33
N LEU A 58 -1.70 2.00 2.71
CA LEU A 58 -2.04 3.40 2.91
C LEU A 58 -3.49 3.52 3.38
N PRO A 59 -3.74 3.95 4.62
CA PRO A 59 -5.07 4.34 5.04
C PRO A 59 -5.37 5.79 4.59
N TYR A 60 -6.58 6.02 4.11
CA TYR A 60 -7.12 7.34 3.77
C TYR A 60 -8.45 7.54 4.49
N ASP A 61 -8.69 8.71 5.06
CA ASP A 61 -9.84 8.98 5.93
C ASP A 61 -9.98 7.99 7.10
N ALA A 62 -8.88 7.30 7.43
CA ALA A 62 -8.81 6.28 8.45
C ALA A 62 -7.41 6.22 9.05
N LYS A 63 -7.29 5.65 10.24
CA LYS A 63 -6.04 5.14 10.79
C LYS A 63 -6.08 3.61 10.78
N LEU A 64 -4.93 2.98 10.60
CA LEU A 64 -4.78 1.53 10.63
C LEU A 64 -4.08 1.12 11.93
N VAL A 65 -4.70 0.24 12.70
CA VAL A 65 -4.07 -0.47 13.81
C VAL A 65 -3.64 -1.86 13.33
N HIS A 66 -2.33 -2.10 13.34
CA HIS A 66 -1.70 -3.37 13.00
C HIS A 66 -1.29 -4.11 14.27
N GLN A 67 -1.53 -5.42 14.32
CA GLN A 67 -1.02 -6.31 15.37
C GLN A 67 -0.49 -7.59 14.74
N ASP A 68 0.64 -8.11 15.21
CA ASP A 68 1.27 -9.31 14.64
C ASP A 68 1.66 -10.39 15.66
N SER A 69 2.03 -11.57 15.15
CA SER A 69 2.43 -12.73 15.96
C SER A 69 3.81 -12.60 16.59
N MET A 70 4.59 -11.56 16.27
CA MET A 70 5.83 -11.23 16.97
C MET A 70 5.56 -10.39 18.23
N GLY A 71 4.30 -10.03 18.49
CA GLY A 71 3.87 -9.25 19.64
C GLY A 71 3.91 -7.74 19.39
N ASN A 72 4.14 -7.30 18.15
CA ASN A 72 4.15 -5.88 17.84
C ASN A 72 2.73 -5.35 17.64
N GLN A 73 2.56 -4.07 17.96
CA GLN A 73 1.34 -3.32 17.69
C GLN A 73 1.70 -1.89 17.33
N ASP A 74 1.21 -1.43 16.18
CA ASP A 74 1.48 -0.10 15.66
C ASP A 74 0.20 0.55 15.12
N THR A 75 0.15 1.89 15.15
CA THR A 75 -0.90 2.67 14.49
C THR A 75 -0.28 3.49 13.37
N ILE A 76 -0.81 3.31 12.16
CA ILE A 76 -0.51 4.10 10.98
C ILE A 76 -1.61 5.16 10.87
N GLU A 77 -1.22 6.42 11.03
CA GLU A 77 -2.13 7.55 10.94
C GLU A 77 -2.65 7.76 9.52
N ASP A 78 -3.71 8.57 9.40
CA ASP A 78 -4.29 8.95 8.11
C ASP A 78 -3.22 9.49 7.15
N GLN A 79 -3.29 9.01 5.90
CA GLN A 79 -2.34 9.31 4.83
C GLN A 79 -0.89 8.91 5.15
N GLY A 80 -0.66 8.10 6.19
CA GLY A 80 0.60 7.42 6.46
C GLY A 80 0.84 6.25 5.51
N LEU A 81 1.91 5.51 5.79
CA LEU A 81 2.28 4.32 5.04
C LEU A 81 2.88 3.28 5.96
N GLN A 82 2.48 2.02 5.80
CA GLN A 82 3.24 0.87 6.27
C GLN A 82 3.76 0.09 5.07
N TRP A 83 5.04 -0.28 5.13
CA TRP A 83 5.62 -1.30 4.28
C TRP A 83 6.04 -2.48 5.15
N MET A 84 5.57 -3.69 4.83
CA MET A 84 5.89 -4.91 5.57
C MET A 84 6.31 -6.04 4.64
N ALA A 85 7.58 -6.44 4.69
CA ALA A 85 8.04 -7.70 4.13
C ALA A 85 7.70 -8.85 5.09
N SER A 86 6.82 -9.75 4.63
CA SER A 86 6.39 -10.93 5.38
C SER A 86 7.48 -12.01 5.52
N GLY A 87 8.46 -12.03 4.61
CA GLY A 87 9.53 -13.03 4.59
C GLY A 87 9.00 -14.45 4.69
N LYS A 88 9.61 -15.24 5.59
CA LYS A 88 9.25 -16.65 5.84
C LYS A 88 7.84 -16.86 6.42
N GLY A 89 7.18 -15.81 6.89
CA GLY A 89 5.84 -15.89 7.44
C GLY A 89 5.56 -14.93 8.58
N ILE A 90 4.40 -14.28 8.55
CA ILE A 90 3.84 -13.52 9.67
C ILE A 90 2.33 -13.74 9.74
N TRP A 91 1.80 -13.93 10.94
CA TRP A 91 0.37 -13.76 11.19
C TRP A 91 0.13 -12.34 11.68
N HIS A 92 -0.87 -11.68 11.14
CA HIS A 92 -1.24 -10.33 11.57
C HIS A 92 -2.74 -10.07 11.43
N LYS A 93 -3.20 -8.97 12.00
CA LYS A 93 -4.57 -8.47 11.83
C LYS A 93 -4.54 -6.95 11.70
N GLU A 94 -5.52 -6.42 11.00
CA GLU A 94 -5.60 -5.02 10.61
C GLU A 94 -6.97 -4.46 10.99
N SER A 95 -7.00 -3.36 11.74
CA SER A 95 -8.22 -2.64 12.08
C SER A 95 -8.13 -1.21 11.57
N TYR A 96 -8.99 -0.86 10.62
CA TYR A 96 -9.12 0.49 10.11
C TYR A 96 -10.21 1.20 10.90
N GLN A 97 -9.90 2.39 11.39
CA GLN A 97 -10.81 3.23 12.18
C GLN A 97 -10.95 4.58 11.47
N GLY A 98 -12.18 4.97 11.12
CA GLY A 98 -12.46 6.22 10.44
C GLY A 98 -11.95 7.43 11.23
N THR A 99 -11.41 8.42 10.54
CA THR A 99 -10.91 9.67 11.14
C THR A 99 -11.77 10.88 10.84
N ASN A 100 -12.79 10.74 9.98
CA ASN A 100 -13.68 11.81 9.57
C ASN A 100 -15.13 11.59 10.05
N THR A 101 -15.94 12.66 10.00
CA THR A 101 -17.36 12.62 10.39
C THR A 101 -18.28 11.95 9.36
N LYS A 102 -17.76 11.67 8.17
CA LYS A 102 -18.50 11.04 7.07
C LYS A 102 -18.53 9.52 7.18
N THR A 103 -17.77 8.96 8.13
CA THR A 103 -17.59 7.52 8.35
C THR A 103 -17.16 6.80 7.07
N ASP A 104 -16.20 7.39 6.35
CA ASP A 104 -15.62 6.79 5.16
C ASP A 104 -14.26 6.20 5.49
N ILE A 105 -14.01 4.95 5.07
CA ILE A 105 -12.70 4.30 5.19
C ILE A 105 -12.13 4.09 3.79
N GLY A 106 -11.05 4.81 3.48
CA GLY A 106 -10.24 4.61 2.28
C GLY A 106 -9.05 3.69 2.56
N ILE A 107 -8.83 2.71 1.69
CA ILE A 107 -7.73 1.75 1.80
C ILE A 107 -7.06 1.64 0.45
N MET A 108 -5.73 1.66 0.45
CA MET A 108 -4.92 1.18 -0.67
C MET A 108 -3.91 0.19 -0.12
N GLN A 109 -3.94 -1.04 -0.61
CA GLN A 109 -2.99 -2.08 -0.25
C GLN A 109 -2.43 -2.75 -1.51
N LEU A 110 -1.12 -2.58 -1.71
CA LEU A 110 -0.36 -3.18 -2.80
C LEU A 110 0.50 -4.32 -2.26
N TRP A 111 0.50 -5.46 -2.95
CA TRP A 111 1.42 -6.56 -2.65
C TRP A 111 2.46 -6.70 -3.76
N ILE A 112 3.71 -6.81 -3.34
CA ILE A 112 4.88 -6.93 -4.21
C ILE A 112 5.60 -8.23 -3.84
N LEU A 113 5.98 -9.04 -4.83
CA LEU A 113 6.82 -10.21 -4.55
C LEU A 113 8.14 -9.78 -3.91
N LEU A 114 8.58 -10.53 -2.90
CA LEU A 114 9.92 -10.38 -2.36
C LEU A 114 10.93 -11.01 -3.32
N PRO A 115 12.16 -10.47 -3.41
CA PRO A 115 13.23 -11.18 -4.11
C PRO A 115 13.56 -12.49 -3.36
N PRO A 116 14.13 -13.51 -4.02
CA PRO A 116 14.32 -14.84 -3.44
C PRO A 116 15.09 -14.87 -2.10
N ASN A 117 16.06 -13.96 -1.93
CA ASN A 117 16.83 -13.86 -0.69
C ASN A 117 16.01 -13.28 0.49
N GLU A 118 14.91 -12.58 0.22
CA GLU A 118 14.02 -12.04 1.24
C GLU A 118 12.79 -12.90 1.49
N GLU A 119 12.38 -13.75 0.55
CA GLU A 119 11.24 -14.68 0.73
C GLU A 119 11.41 -15.60 1.95
N ILE A 120 12.65 -15.94 2.31
CA ILE A 120 12.99 -16.79 3.46
C ILE A 120 13.56 -16.01 4.66
N ALA A 121 13.67 -14.68 4.54
CA ALA A 121 14.19 -13.83 5.60
C ALA A 121 13.16 -13.67 6.74
N ASN A 122 13.61 -13.08 7.85
CA ASN A 122 12.68 -12.68 8.91
C ASN A 122 11.81 -11.51 8.46
N THR A 123 10.58 -11.46 8.96
CA THR A 123 9.66 -10.34 8.78
C THR A 123 10.32 -9.04 9.21
N ARG A 124 10.14 -7.99 8.40
CA ARG A 124 10.61 -6.63 8.71
C ARG A 124 9.65 -5.62 8.10
N TYR A 125 9.47 -4.51 8.77
CA TYR A 125 8.58 -3.46 8.31
C TYR A 125 9.07 -2.08 8.79
N PHE A 126 8.51 -1.04 8.18
CA PHE A 126 8.62 0.32 8.65
C PHE A 126 7.29 1.03 8.44
N ASN A 127 7.04 2.02 9.31
CA ASN A 127 5.87 2.87 9.25
C ASN A 127 6.34 4.31 9.04
N LEU A 128 5.66 5.05 8.18
CA LEU A 128 5.87 6.48 7.94
C LEU A 128 4.59 7.23 8.30
N LYS A 129 4.74 8.32 9.04
CA LYS A 129 3.67 9.31 9.16
C LYS A 129 3.62 10.10 7.86
N ASN A 130 2.47 10.71 7.55
CA ASN A 130 2.31 11.52 6.35
C ASN A 130 3.43 12.58 6.20
N LYS A 131 3.80 13.25 7.29
CA LYS A 131 4.88 14.25 7.33
C LYS A 131 6.30 13.71 7.05
N ASP A 132 6.49 12.40 7.19
CA ASP A 132 7.78 11.73 7.02
C ASP A 132 7.91 11.15 5.60
N ILE A 133 6.87 11.24 4.77
CA ILE A 133 6.91 10.87 3.35
C ILE A 133 7.49 12.04 2.54
N VAL A 134 8.50 11.75 1.72
CA VAL A 134 9.11 12.77 0.85
C VAL A 134 8.08 13.26 -0.17
N GLN A 135 7.94 14.58 -0.27
CA GLN A 135 7.05 15.24 -1.22
C GLN A 135 7.85 16.10 -2.18
N PHE A 136 7.52 15.99 -3.47
CA PHE A 136 8.01 16.88 -4.52
C PHE A 136 6.81 17.38 -5.33
N GLU A 137 6.59 18.69 -5.31
CA GLU A 137 5.40 19.33 -5.90
C GLU A 137 4.10 18.64 -5.43
N ASN A 138 3.33 18.10 -6.37
CA ASN A 138 2.06 17.43 -6.14
C ASN A 138 2.18 15.91 -5.96
N THR A 139 3.40 15.41 -5.77
CA THR A 139 3.73 13.98 -5.71
C THR A 139 4.33 13.60 -4.36
N ARG A 140 3.74 12.61 -3.69
CA ARG A 140 4.33 11.92 -2.54
C ARG A 140 5.09 10.69 -3.03
N ILE A 141 6.35 10.56 -2.63
CA ILE A 141 7.25 9.47 -3.06
C ILE A 141 7.21 8.38 -1.99
N LEU A 142 6.33 7.40 -2.20
CA LEU A 142 6.09 6.31 -1.24
C LEU A 142 7.24 5.31 -1.26
N LEU A 143 7.66 4.88 -2.46
CA LEU A 143 8.77 3.95 -2.70
C LEU A 143 9.55 4.38 -3.95
N GLY A 144 10.85 4.06 -3.98
CA GLY A 144 11.72 4.32 -5.12
C GLY A 144 12.18 5.78 -5.21
N SER A 145 12.11 6.34 -6.41
CA SER A 145 12.51 7.73 -6.66
C SER A 145 11.68 8.38 -7.76
N TYR A 146 11.66 9.71 -7.75
CA TYR A 146 11.00 10.57 -8.75
C TYR A 146 11.74 11.91 -8.87
N GLN A 147 12.08 12.31 -10.11
CA GLN A 147 12.76 13.58 -10.41
C GLN A 147 14.00 13.86 -9.53
N GLY A 148 14.82 12.83 -9.29
CA GLY A 148 16.03 12.92 -8.45
C GLY A 148 15.79 12.86 -6.93
N ASN A 149 14.54 12.90 -6.47
CA ASN A 149 14.17 12.75 -5.07
C ASN A 149 13.90 11.27 -4.73
N LYS A 150 14.39 10.80 -3.58
CA LYS A 150 14.25 9.41 -3.13
C LYS A 150 13.19 9.30 -2.02
N ALA A 151 12.52 8.16 -1.94
CA ALA A 151 11.67 7.83 -0.80
C ALA A 151 12.48 7.81 0.51
N SER A 152 11.79 8.01 1.64
CA SER A 152 12.41 8.09 2.97
C SER A 152 13.13 6.81 3.38
N HIS A 153 12.69 5.67 2.84
CA HIS A 153 13.32 4.36 3.03
C HIS A 153 13.61 3.69 1.70
N THR A 154 14.72 2.95 1.66
CA THR A 154 15.06 2.07 0.54
C THR A 154 14.54 0.66 0.81
N ILE A 155 13.97 0.05 -0.22
CA ILE A 155 13.57 -1.37 -0.23
C ILE A 155 14.36 -2.08 -1.34
N SER A 156 14.36 -3.41 -1.32
CA SER A 156 15.13 -4.21 -2.29
C SER A 156 14.45 -4.34 -3.65
N GLN A 157 13.13 -4.19 -3.70
CA GLN A 157 12.40 -4.17 -4.96
C GLN A 157 12.72 -2.88 -5.72
N ASP A 158 13.12 -3.03 -6.98
CA ASP A 158 13.29 -1.91 -7.92
C ASP A 158 11.90 -1.46 -8.42
N VAL A 159 11.23 -0.66 -7.59
CA VAL A 159 9.87 -0.17 -7.85
C VAL A 159 9.76 1.31 -7.52
N SER A 160 9.02 2.05 -8.33
CA SER A 160 8.51 3.38 -7.96
C SER A 160 7.04 3.27 -7.60
N TYR A 161 6.68 3.75 -6.42
CA TYR A 161 5.28 3.92 -6.01
C TYR A 161 5.09 5.36 -5.57
N LEU A 162 4.25 6.08 -6.32
CA LEU A 162 3.99 7.51 -6.15
C LEU A 162 2.50 7.71 -5.90
N ASP A 163 2.18 8.62 -4.98
CA ASP A 163 0.83 9.15 -4.82
C ASP A 163 0.79 10.57 -5.36
N VAL A 164 0.03 10.79 -6.42
CA VAL A 164 0.00 12.04 -7.19
C VAL A 164 -1.37 12.69 -7.06
N ASN A 165 -1.40 13.91 -6.56
CA ASN A 165 -2.63 14.70 -6.46
C ASN A 165 -2.68 15.72 -7.60
N LEU A 166 -3.66 15.63 -8.48
CA LEU A 166 -3.83 16.55 -9.61
C LEU A 166 -5.11 17.36 -9.45
N LYS A 167 -4.99 18.69 -9.49
CA LYS A 167 -6.15 19.57 -9.65
C LYS A 167 -6.63 19.55 -11.10
N ALA A 168 -7.89 19.92 -11.31
CA ALA A 168 -8.46 20.03 -12.65
C ALA A 168 -7.62 20.96 -13.53
N GLY A 169 -7.16 20.46 -14.68
CA GLY A 169 -6.31 21.19 -15.62
C GLY A 169 -4.81 21.08 -15.38
N GLU A 170 -4.35 20.50 -14.27
CA GLU A 170 -2.93 20.21 -14.06
C GLU A 170 -2.48 19.00 -14.90
N SER A 171 -1.20 18.96 -15.22
CA SER A 171 -0.56 17.85 -15.92
C SER A 171 0.63 17.35 -15.11
N TRP A 172 0.87 16.03 -15.17
CA TRP A 172 1.98 15.39 -14.49
C TRP A 172 2.71 14.43 -15.43
N HIS A 173 4.03 14.31 -15.26
CA HIS A 173 4.89 13.48 -16.10
C HIS A 173 5.79 12.61 -15.23
N PHE A 174 5.88 11.33 -15.57
CA PHE A 174 6.85 10.41 -14.98
C PHE A 174 8.21 10.52 -15.67
#